data_AF-A0A9P9I5H5-F1
#
_entry.id   AF-A0A9P9I5H5-F1
#
_cell.length_a   1.000
_cell.length_b   1.000
_cell.length_c   1.000
_cell.angle_alpha   90.00
_cell.angle_beta   90.00
_cell.angle_gamma   90.00
#
_symmetry.space_group_name_H-M   'P 1'
#
loop_
_entity.id
_entity.type
_entity.pdbx_description
1 polymer ?
#
loop_
_entity_poly.entity_id
_entity_poly.type
_entity_poly.pdbx_seq_one_letter_code
_entity_poly.pdbx_strand_id
1 'polypeptide(L)'
;FPSWLPKGPANFGAPAHGTLSAAEVRTTGIYHVAFTLTRLWGLDNSKRLLLRNYMNLVEAIDLALRRRMFQERLVAVGKHAAAYLSSSREIFDWIPGTINEHLILHQPDLLHLFGPARYWWCFPPERWNGILQSLSNNHLLGV
;
A
#
# COMPACT_ATOMS: atom_id res chain seq x y z
N PHE A 1 3.46 -5.91 19.71
CA PHE A 1 3.69 -5.31 18.37
C PHE A 1 5.07 -4.64 18.39
N PRO A 2 5.91 -4.78 17.36
CA PRO A 2 7.26 -4.21 17.36
C PRO A 2 7.22 -2.68 17.46
N SER A 3 8.11 -2.09 18.26
CA SER A 3 8.16 -0.64 18.54
C SER A 3 8.53 0.24 17.33
N TRP A 4 9.16 -0.35 16.30
CA TRP A 4 9.56 0.35 15.09
C TRP A 4 8.45 0.46 14.04
N LEU A 5 7.34 -0.26 14.22
CA LEU A 5 6.21 -0.19 13.32
C LEU A 5 5.21 0.84 13.87
N PRO A 6 4.75 1.83 13.07
CA PRO A 6 3.71 2.74 13.51
C PRO A 6 2.51 1.93 14.00
N LYS A 7 1.85 2.38 15.05
CA LYS A 7 0.60 1.72 15.45
C LYS A 7 -0.46 2.04 14.40
N GLY A 8 -1.17 1.02 13.92
CA GLY A 8 -2.40 1.25 13.18
C GLY A 8 -3.40 2.03 14.04
N PRO A 9 -4.34 2.76 13.42
CA PRO A 9 -5.27 3.57 14.17
C PRO A 9 -6.22 2.71 15.00
N ALA A 10 -6.43 3.12 16.26
CA ALA A 10 -7.26 2.38 17.21
C ALA A 10 -8.73 2.27 16.76
N ASN A 11 -9.21 3.27 16.00
CA ASN A 11 -10.58 3.37 15.53
C ASN A 11 -10.71 3.04 14.03
N PHE A 12 -9.82 2.22 13.49
CA PHE A 12 -9.85 1.80 12.08
C PHE A 12 -11.23 1.26 11.69
N GLY A 13 -11.86 1.87 10.69
CA GLY A 13 -13.21 1.51 10.22
C GLY A 13 -14.37 2.23 10.91
N ALA A 14 -14.11 3.03 11.95
CA ALA A 14 -15.13 3.89 12.56
C ALA A 14 -15.28 5.21 11.79
N PRO A 15 -16.51 5.74 11.59
CA PRO A 15 -16.71 7.03 10.90
C PRO A 15 -15.94 8.20 11.52
N ALA A 16 -15.75 8.17 12.85
CA ALA A 16 -15.02 9.20 13.60
C ALA A 16 -13.51 9.25 13.31
N HIS A 17 -12.94 8.22 12.69
CA HIS A 17 -11.51 8.20 12.35
C HIS A 17 -11.19 9.07 11.12
N GLY A 18 -12.15 9.24 10.22
CA GLY A 18 -11.90 9.88 8.93
C GLY A 18 -10.95 9.06 8.04
N THR A 19 -10.37 9.73 7.04
CA THR A 19 -9.50 9.11 6.04
C THR A 19 -8.16 8.72 6.64
N LEU A 20 -7.69 7.51 6.30
CA LEU A 20 -6.38 7.02 6.72
C LEU A 20 -5.27 7.82 6.04
N SER A 21 -4.25 8.21 6.81
CA SER A 21 -3.02 8.71 6.21
C SER A 21 -2.32 7.60 5.43
N ALA A 22 -1.49 7.98 4.46
CA ALA A 22 -0.67 7.04 3.69
C ALA A 22 0.13 6.04 4.55
N ALA A 23 0.70 6.52 5.67
CA ALA A 23 1.46 5.68 6.59
C ALA A 23 0.56 4.66 7.33
N GLU A 24 -0.66 5.05 7.68
CA GLU A 24 -1.65 4.18 8.30
C GLU A 24 -2.21 3.16 7.31
N VAL A 25 -2.49 3.56 6.07
CA VAL A 25 -2.89 2.65 4.98
C VAL A 25 -1.82 1.58 4.81
N ARG A 26 -0.56 1.98 4.68
CA ARG A 26 0.56 1.04 4.55
C ARG A 26 0.63 0.07 5.72
N THR A 27 0.64 0.60 6.94
CA THR A 27 0.82 -0.22 8.15
C THR A 27 -0.36 -1.18 8.35
N THR A 28 -1.57 -0.67 8.17
CA THR A 28 -2.80 -1.44 8.39
C THR A 28 -3.00 -2.49 7.31
N GLY A 29 -2.89 -2.11 6.04
CA GLY A 29 -3.04 -3.03 4.92
C GLY A 29 -1.97 -4.12 4.91
N ILE A 30 -0.69 -3.74 4.91
CA ILE A 30 0.41 -4.69 4.72
C ILE A 30 0.58 -5.62 5.91
N TYR A 31 0.43 -5.11 7.15
CA TYR A 31 0.70 -5.90 8.35
C TYR A 31 -0.60 -6.34 9.03
N HIS A 32 -1.39 -5.42 9.57
CA HIS A 32 -2.54 -5.78 10.41
C HIS A 32 -3.58 -6.64 9.68
N VAL A 33 -3.99 -6.23 8.48
CA VAL A 33 -4.97 -6.98 7.68
C VAL A 33 -4.36 -8.29 7.19
N ALA A 34 -3.11 -8.31 6.71
CA ALA A 34 -2.46 -9.54 6.27
C ALA A 34 -2.37 -10.60 7.39
N PHE A 35 -1.94 -10.21 8.59
CA PHE A 35 -1.91 -11.10 9.75
C PHE A 35 -3.31 -11.58 10.15
N THR A 36 -4.29 -10.68 10.15
CA THR A 36 -5.67 -11.00 10.54
C THR A 36 -6.31 -11.97 9.54
N LEU A 37 -6.21 -11.69 8.23
CA LEU A 37 -6.77 -12.55 7.19
C LEU A 37 -6.07 -13.91 7.16
N THR A 38 -4.74 -13.97 7.37
CA THR A 38 -4.04 -15.25 7.48
C THR A 38 -4.55 -16.09 8.65
N ARG A 39 -4.80 -15.47 9.81
CA ARG A 39 -5.37 -16.16 10.97
C ARG A 39 -6.81 -16.63 10.73
N LEU A 40 -7.64 -15.80 10.10
CA LEU A 40 -9.06 -16.11 9.89
C LEU A 40 -9.31 -17.09 8.73
N TRP A 41 -8.55 -16.96 7.65
CA TRP A 41 -8.80 -17.67 6.39
C TRP A 41 -7.74 -18.73 6.07
N GLY A 42 -6.63 -18.80 6.83
CA GLY A 42 -5.52 -19.69 6.52
C GLY A 42 -5.85 -21.18 6.54
N LEU A 43 -6.89 -21.57 7.29
CA LEU A 43 -7.38 -22.96 7.36
C LEU A 43 -8.67 -23.19 6.55
N ASP A 44 -9.28 -22.12 6.03
CA ASP A 44 -10.53 -22.19 5.27
C ASP A 44 -10.22 -22.32 3.77
N ASN A 45 -10.41 -23.53 3.24
CA ASN A 45 -10.19 -23.81 1.82
C ASN A 45 -11.05 -22.94 0.90
N SER A 46 -12.25 -22.52 1.33
CA SER A 46 -13.13 -21.65 0.53
C SER A 46 -12.58 -20.24 0.38
N LYS A 47 -11.77 -19.76 1.33
CA LYS A 47 -11.14 -18.44 1.33
C LYS A 47 -9.70 -18.43 0.86
N ARG A 48 -9.17 -19.59 0.47
CA ARG A 48 -7.76 -19.75 0.09
C ARG A 48 -7.36 -18.90 -1.12
N LEU A 49 -8.24 -18.77 -2.11
CA LEU A 49 -8.00 -17.95 -3.29
C LEU A 49 -7.99 -16.46 -2.95
N LEU A 50 -8.95 -15.99 -2.15
CA LEU A 50 -9.01 -14.62 -1.63
C LEU A 50 -7.77 -14.26 -0.82
N LEU A 51 -7.36 -15.15 0.10
CA LEU A 51 -6.16 -14.93 0.91
C LEU A 51 -4.91 -14.87 0.02
N ARG A 52 -4.76 -15.79 -0.94
CA ARG A 52 -3.62 -15.78 -1.86
C ARG A 52 -3.57 -14.54 -2.73
N ASN A 53 -4.72 -14.09 -3.24
CA ASN A 53 -4.85 -12.83 -3.98
C ASN A 53 -4.36 -11.66 -3.13
N TYR A 54 -4.85 -11.53 -1.89
CA TYR A 54 -4.43 -10.48 -0.97
C TYR A 54 -2.94 -10.53 -0.64
N MET A 55 -2.39 -11.74 -0.41
CA MET A 55 -0.96 -11.89 -0.12
C MET A 55 -0.09 -11.50 -1.31
N ASN A 56 -0.51 -11.78 -2.56
CA ASN A 56 0.21 -11.28 -3.74
C ASN A 56 0.23 -9.74 -3.79
N LEU A 57 -0.88 -9.07 -3.46
CA LEU A 57 -0.90 -7.61 -3.36
C LEU A 57 0.07 -7.10 -2.29
N VAL A 58 0.03 -7.70 -1.10
CA VAL A 58 0.88 -7.32 0.03
C VAL A 58 2.36 -7.49 -0.31
N GLU A 59 2.75 -8.61 -0.92
CA GLU A 59 4.14 -8.89 -1.32
C GLU A 59 4.61 -7.91 -2.41
N ALA A 60 3.79 -7.64 -3.43
CA ALA A 60 4.13 -6.66 -4.47
C ALA A 60 4.41 -5.28 -3.87
N ILE A 61 3.55 -4.81 -2.96
CA ILE A 61 3.70 -3.51 -2.30
C ILE A 61 4.91 -3.51 -1.36
N ASP A 62 5.05 -4.52 -0.50
CA ASP A 62 6.16 -4.55 0.47
C ASP A 62 7.53 -4.57 -0.22
N LEU A 63 7.67 -5.37 -1.29
CA LEU A 63 8.86 -5.41 -2.13
C LEU A 63 9.11 -4.07 -2.82
N ALA A 64 8.08 -3.45 -3.40
CA ALA A 64 8.18 -2.15 -4.07
C ALA A 64 8.59 -1.00 -3.12
N LEU A 65 8.29 -1.14 -1.83
CA LEU A 65 8.61 -0.14 -0.80
C LEU A 65 9.96 -0.38 -0.10
N ARG A 66 10.73 -1.41 -0.49
CA ARG A 66 12.08 -1.65 0.05
C ARG A 66 13.04 -0.52 -0.35
N ARG A 67 14.04 -0.26 0.48
CA ARG A 67 15.01 0.84 0.28
C ARG A 67 16.05 0.59 -0.80
N ARG A 68 16.20 -0.65 -1.24
CA ARG A 68 17.15 -1.04 -2.28
C ARG A 68 16.36 -1.67 -3.41
N MET A 69 16.79 -1.47 -4.65
CA MET A 69 16.23 -2.14 -5.83
C MET A 69 17.33 -2.90 -6.54
N PHE A 70 17.00 -4.10 -6.99
CA PHE A 70 17.86 -4.98 -7.79
C PHE A 70 16.95 -5.83 -8.67
N GLN A 71 17.50 -6.42 -9.73
CA GLN A 71 16.73 -7.05 -10.81
C GLN A 71 15.77 -8.14 -10.29
N GLU A 72 16.24 -8.99 -9.38
CA GLU A 72 15.45 -10.08 -8.79
C GLU A 72 14.22 -9.54 -8.02
N ARG A 73 14.36 -8.36 -7.39
CA ARG A 73 13.24 -7.71 -6.70
C ARG A 73 12.25 -7.11 -7.69
N LEU A 74 12.71 -6.50 -8.78
CA LEU A 74 11.83 -5.95 -9.82
C LEU A 74 10.97 -7.07 -10.43
N VAL A 75 11.61 -8.20 -10.76
CA VAL A 75 10.93 -9.41 -11.24
C VAL A 75 9.91 -9.91 -10.22
N ALA A 76 10.27 -9.96 -8.93
CA ALA A 76 9.36 -10.39 -7.88
C ALA A 76 8.14 -9.45 -7.72
N VAL A 77 8.34 -8.13 -7.77
CA VAL A 77 7.25 -7.14 -7.75
C VAL A 77 6.29 -7.40 -8.92
N GLY A 78 6.82 -7.50 -10.14
CA GLY A 78 6.00 -7.73 -11.33
C GLY A 78 5.24 -9.05 -11.27
N LYS A 79 5.89 -10.13 -10.83
CA LYS A 79 5.27 -11.45 -10.65
C LYS A 79 4.09 -11.38 -9.68
N HIS A 80 4.27 -10.76 -8.52
CA HIS A 80 3.21 -10.66 -7.52
C HIS A 80 2.07 -9.73 -7.95
N ALA A 81 2.40 -8.60 -8.60
CA ALA A 81 1.40 -7.68 -9.14
C ALA A 81 0.53 -8.35 -10.23
N ALA A 82 1.16 -9.07 -11.16
CA ALA A 82 0.44 -9.82 -12.19
C ALA A 82 -0.44 -10.91 -11.59
N ALA A 83 0.09 -11.72 -10.66
CA ALA A 83 -0.68 -12.78 -10.00
C ALA A 83 -1.87 -12.24 -9.19
N TYR A 84 -1.71 -11.09 -8.52
CA TYR A 84 -2.80 -10.37 -7.87
C TYR A 84 -3.88 -10.00 -8.90
N LEU A 85 -3.54 -9.30 -9.98
CA LEU A 85 -4.55 -8.85 -10.94
C LEU A 85 -5.22 -9.99 -11.68
N SER A 86 -4.49 -11.01 -12.11
CA SER A 86 -5.07 -12.18 -12.79
C SER A 86 -6.12 -12.84 -11.90
N SER A 87 -5.78 -13.13 -10.64
CA SER A 87 -6.74 -13.72 -9.70
C SER A 87 -7.86 -12.74 -9.29
N SER A 88 -7.61 -11.43 -9.25
CA SER A 88 -8.68 -10.44 -9.02
C SER A 88 -9.72 -10.46 -10.14
N ARG A 89 -9.29 -10.66 -11.40
CA ARG A 89 -10.22 -10.78 -12.54
C ARG A 89 -11.03 -12.07 -12.49
N GLU A 90 -10.50 -13.13 -11.90
CA GLU A 90 -11.23 -14.39 -11.68
C GLU A 90 -12.22 -14.29 -10.50
N ILE A 91 -11.81 -13.65 -9.40
CA ILE A 91 -12.60 -13.56 -8.16
C ILE A 91 -13.71 -12.50 -8.27
N PHE A 92 -13.42 -11.38 -8.94
CA PHE A 92 -14.25 -10.18 -9.00
C PHE A 92 -14.56 -9.79 -10.45
N ASP A 93 -15.01 -10.75 -11.26
CA ASP A 93 -15.28 -10.55 -12.69
C ASP A 93 -16.32 -9.44 -12.98
N TRP A 94 -17.21 -9.18 -12.02
CA TRP A 94 -18.22 -8.12 -12.08
C TRP A 94 -17.68 -6.71 -11.75
N ILE A 95 -16.47 -6.59 -11.21
CA ILE A 95 -15.87 -5.30 -10.84
C ILE A 95 -14.95 -4.82 -11.96
N PRO A 96 -15.23 -3.67 -12.61
CA PRO A 96 -14.37 -3.16 -13.68
C PRO A 96 -12.97 -2.82 -13.15
N GLY A 97 -11.98 -2.92 -14.05
CA GLY A 97 -10.62 -2.52 -13.74
C GLY A 97 -10.49 -1.03 -13.45
N THR A 98 -9.68 -0.70 -12.47
CA THR A 98 -9.34 0.68 -12.10
C THR A 98 -8.00 1.07 -12.71
N ILE A 99 -7.78 2.39 -12.82
CA ILE A 99 -6.47 2.89 -13.27
C ILE A 99 -5.35 2.48 -12.32
N ASN A 100 -5.62 2.39 -11.02
CA ASN A 100 -4.64 1.95 -10.02
C ASN A 100 -4.21 0.50 -10.23
N GLU A 101 -5.17 -0.37 -10.59
CA GLU A 101 -4.88 -1.75 -10.98
C GLU A 101 -4.08 -1.82 -12.29
N HIS A 102 -4.26 -0.89 -13.22
CA HIS A 102 -3.35 -0.80 -14.37
C HIS A 102 -1.95 -0.34 -13.97
N LEU A 103 -1.85 0.71 -13.14
CA LEU A 103 -0.60 1.32 -12.73
C LEU A 103 0.30 0.38 -11.92
N ILE A 104 -0.28 -0.55 -11.14
CA ILE A 104 0.52 -1.52 -10.38
C ILE A 104 1.38 -2.43 -11.28
N LEU A 105 0.96 -2.66 -12.53
CA LEU A 105 1.72 -3.45 -13.51
C LEU A 105 2.97 -2.72 -14.02
N HIS A 106 2.93 -1.38 -14.05
CA HIS A 106 4.06 -0.54 -14.44
C HIS A 106 5.02 -0.28 -13.28
N GLN A 107 4.68 -0.71 -12.06
CA GLN A 107 5.51 -0.48 -10.89
C GLN A 107 6.94 -1.01 -11.03
N PRO A 108 7.20 -2.21 -11.62
CA PRO A 108 8.57 -2.66 -11.88
C PRO A 108 9.35 -1.72 -12.80
N ASP A 109 8.73 -1.19 -13.85
CA ASP A 109 9.36 -0.27 -14.81
C ASP A 109 9.71 1.06 -14.13
N LEU A 110 8.78 1.61 -13.35
CA LEU A 110 9.01 2.83 -12.58
C LEU A 110 10.14 2.64 -11.56
N LEU A 111 10.19 1.50 -10.88
CA LEU A 111 11.26 1.17 -9.94
C LEU A 111 12.61 0.94 -10.62
N HIS A 112 12.62 0.45 -11.85
CA HIS A 112 13.82 0.31 -12.66
C HIS A 112 14.38 1.68 -13.07
N LEU A 113 13.50 2.57 -13.54
CA LEU A 113 13.87 3.89 -14.08
C LEU A 113 14.23 4.89 -12.99
N PHE A 114 13.44 4.96 -11.92
CA PHE A 114 13.56 5.99 -10.88
C PHE A 114 14.17 5.47 -9.58
N GLY A 115 14.48 4.17 -9.51
CA GLY A 115 14.96 3.53 -8.30
C GLY A 115 13.87 3.36 -7.24
N PRO A 116 14.25 3.17 -5.96
CA PRO A 116 13.30 2.88 -4.89
C PRO A 116 12.17 3.92 -4.77
N ALA A 117 10.92 3.44 -4.65
CA ALA A 117 9.71 4.28 -4.61
C ALA A 117 9.77 5.43 -3.59
N ARG A 118 10.51 5.25 -2.49
CA ARG A 118 10.70 6.28 -1.46
C ARG A 118 11.25 7.61 -1.98
N TYR A 119 11.97 7.60 -3.09
CA TYR A 119 12.57 8.81 -3.65
C TYR A 119 11.61 9.63 -4.50
N TRP A 120 10.50 9.04 -4.95
CA TRP A 120 9.58 9.66 -5.90
C TRP A 120 8.09 9.49 -5.57
N TRP A 121 7.76 8.80 -4.48
CA TRP A 121 6.38 8.70 -3.97
C TRP A 121 5.85 10.04 -3.44
N CYS A 122 4.52 10.16 -3.37
CA CYS A 122 3.87 11.42 -2.95
C CYS A 122 3.83 11.64 -1.42
N PHE A 123 4.30 10.71 -0.59
CA PHE A 123 4.18 10.84 0.87
C PHE A 123 4.97 12.03 1.47
N PRO A 124 6.21 12.34 1.05
CA PRO A 124 6.92 13.51 1.57
C PRO A 124 6.24 14.82 1.14
N PRO A 125 5.86 15.03 -0.15
CA PRO A 125 5.06 16.20 -0.53
C PRO A 125 3.74 16.34 0.21
N GLU A 126 2.98 15.25 0.42
CA GLU A 126 1.72 15.27 1.19
C GLU A 126 1.95 15.70 2.64
N ARG A 127 3.03 15.22 3.26
CA ARG A 127 3.43 15.67 4.60
C ARG A 127 3.73 17.16 4.63
N TRP A 128 4.44 17.68 3.63
CA TRP A 128 4.71 19.11 3.50
C TRP A 128 3.42 19.91 3.33
N ASN A 129 2.47 19.44 2.52
CA ASN A 129 1.16 20.07 2.38
C ASN A 129 0.44 20.17 3.74
N GLY A 130 0.45 19.11 4.54
CA GLY A 130 -0.13 19.13 5.89
C GLY A 130 0.55 20.13 6.82
N ILE A 131 1.89 20.22 6.78
CA ILE A 131 2.64 21.21 7.56
C ILE A 131 2.27 22.63 7.11
N LEU A 132 2.27 22.89 5.80
CA LEU A 132 1.93 24.20 5.24
C LEU A 132 0.49 24.61 5.58
N GLN A 133 -0.46 23.67 5.58
CA GLN A 133 -1.85 23.90 6.00
C GLN A 133 -1.97 24.24 7.50
N SER A 134 -1.04 23.75 8.34
CA SER A 134 -1.02 24.06 9.78
C SER A 134 -0.35 25.39 10.12
N LEU A 135 0.39 25.98 9.19
CA LEU A 135 0.96 27.31 9.37
C LEU A 135 -0.16 28.34 9.29
N SER A 136 -0.05 29.38 10.11
CA SER A 136 -1.00 30.48 10.08
C SER A 136 -0.83 31.26 8.77
N ASN A 137 -1.89 31.33 7.98
CA ASN A 137 -1.96 32.15 6.77
C ASN A 137 -2.26 33.63 7.10
N ASN A 138 -2.12 34.05 8.37
CA ASN A 138 -2.25 35.46 8.71
C ASN A 138 -1.10 36.15 7.98
N HIS A 139 -1.40 36.99 6.98
CA HIS A 139 -0.45 37.68 6.09
C HIS A 139 0.54 38.64 6.81
N LEU A 140 0.90 38.37 8.05
CA LEU A 140 1.93 39.04 8.81
C LEU A 140 3.29 38.42 8.45
N LEU A 141 3.86 38.88 7.34
CA LEU A 141 5.30 38.79 7.15
C LEU A 141 5.96 39.85 8.04
N GLY A 142 6.43 39.39 9.20
CA GLY A 142 7.29 40.14 10.12
C GLY A 142 6.59 41.20 10.96
N VAL A 143 6.06 40.81 12.13
CA VAL A 143 6.12 41.57 13.39
C VAL A 143 6.07 40.58 14.55
#